data_AF-A0A7X9FZX9-F1
#
_entry.id   AF-A0A7X9FZX9-F1
#
_cell.length_a   1.000
_cell.length_b   1.000
_cell.length_c   1.000
_cell.angle_alpha   90.00
_cell.angle_beta   90.00
_cell.angle_gamma   90.00
#
_symmetry.space_group_name_H-M   'P 1'
#
loop_
_entity.id
_entity.type
_entity.pdbx_description
1 polymer ?
#
loop_
_entity_poly.entity_id
_entity_poly.type
_entity_poly.pdbx_seq_one_letter_code
_entity_poly.pdbx_strand_id
1 'polypeptide(L)' 'MINPKWPSVWKVRIDEELEIELPLVEIGNDFHIYSFDMTGESRWNRHAAKALAKKLTGYDYDGFVTVQTKSSGL' A
#
# COMPACT_ATOMS: atom_id res chain seq x y z
N MET A 1 -10.09 -23.70 -5.19
CA MET A 1 -10.88 -23.05 -6.27
C MET A 1 -11.07 -21.60 -5.88
N ILE A 2 -10.61 -20.65 -6.70
CA ILE A 2 -10.70 -19.21 -6.38
C ILE A 2 -12.18 -18.82 -6.34
N ASN A 3 -12.65 -18.43 -5.16
CA ASN A 3 -14.02 -18.01 -4.89
C ASN A 3 -14.30 -16.75 -5.74
N PRO A 4 -15.37 -16.68 -6.55
CA PRO A 4 -15.58 -15.61 -7.55
C PRO A 4 -15.85 -14.20 -6.98
N LYS A 5 -15.67 -13.99 -5.66
CA LYS A 5 -15.96 -12.73 -4.97
C LYS A 5 -14.79 -11.74 -4.91
N TRP A 6 -13.54 -12.20 -5.06
CA TRP A 6 -12.36 -11.36 -4.82
C TRP A 6 -11.57 -11.20 -6.12
N PRO A 7 -11.33 -9.97 -6.60
CA PRO A 7 -10.54 -9.77 -7.80
C PRO A 7 -9.10 -10.26 -7.59
N SER A 8 -8.48 -10.81 -8.63
CA SER A 8 -7.09 -11.29 -8.58
C SER A 8 -6.09 -10.16 -8.29
N VAL A 9 -6.47 -8.92 -8.55
CA VAL A 9 -5.69 -7.71 -8.32
C VAL A 9 -6.58 -6.63 -7.73
N TRP A 10 -6.11 -5.97 -6.68
CA TRP A 10 -6.71 -4.76 -6.14
C TRP A 10 -5.89 -3.53 -6.54
N LYS A 11 -6.55 -2.49 -7.05
CA LYS A 11 -5.88 -1.27 -7.50
C LYS A 11 -6.03 -0.17 -6.47
N VAL A 12 -4.91 0.43 -6.05
CA VAL A 12 -4.92 1.57 -5.12
C VAL A 12 -4.24 2.75 -5.78
N ARG A 13 -4.96 3.86 -5.88
CA ARG A 13 -4.43 5.13 -6.37
C ARG A 13 -3.97 5.99 -5.20
N ILE A 14 -2.68 6.33 -5.19
CA ILE A 14 -2.03 7.09 -4.11
C ILE A 14 -2.09 8.58 -4.38
N ASP A 15 -1.81 8.95 -5.63
CA ASP A 15 -1.91 10.31 -6.12
C ASP A 15 -2.25 10.28 -7.62
N GLU A 16 -2.11 11.42 -8.28
CA GLU A 16 -2.35 11.58 -9.71
C GLU A 16 -1.30 10.84 -10.58
N GLU A 17 -0.15 10.48 -10.00
CA GLU A 17 1.00 9.90 -10.70
C GLU A 17 1.14 8.38 -10.46
N LEU A 18 0.68 7.87 -9.31
CA LEU A 18 0.88 6.48 -8.91
C LEU A 18 -0.43 5.76 -8.58
N GLU A 19 -0.73 4.76 -9.41
CA GLU A 19 -1.64 3.67 -9.11
C GLU A 19 -0.82 2.39 -8.95
N ILE A 20 -1.03 1.66 -7.85
CA ILE A 20 -0.37 0.39 -7.61
C ILE A 20 -1.36 -0.77 -7.73
N GLU A 21 -0.84 -1.90 -8.20
CA GLU A 21 -1.57 -3.15 -8.29
C GLU A 21 -1.11 -4.07 -7.15
N LEU A 22 -2.06 -4.50 -6.32
CA LEU A 22 -1.85 -5.45 -5.25
C LEU A 22 -2.39 -6.81 -5.72
N PRO A 23 -1.55 -7.79 -6.08
CA PRO A 23 -2.02 -9.14 -6.34
C PRO A 23 -2.62 -9.77 -5.07
N LEU A 24 -3.65 -10.59 -5.25
CA LEU A 24 -4.19 -11.45 -4.21
C LEU A 24 -3.23 -12.63 -3.98
N VAL A 25 -2.70 -12.76 -2.78
CA VAL A 25 -1.75 -13.80 -2.37
C VAL A 25 -2.39 -14.66 -1.29
N GLU A 26 -2.41 -15.98 -1.50
CA GLU A 26 -2.74 -16.95 -0.45
C GLU A 26 -1.49 -17.19 0.41
N ILE A 27 -1.60 -17.04 1.73
CA ILE A 27 -0.49 -17.27 2.67
C ILE A 27 -0.72 -18.50 3.56
N GLY A 28 -1.63 -19.40 3.14
CA GLY A 28 -1.97 -20.67 3.79
C GLY A 28 -3.29 -20.64 4.56
N ASN A 29 -3.86 -21.83 4.82
CA ASN A 29 -5.14 -22.01 5.53
C ASN A 29 -6.32 -21.20 4.93
N ASP A 30 -6.40 -21.12 3.60
CA ASP A 30 -7.37 -20.27 2.88
C ASP A 30 -7.30 -18.77 3.26
N PHE A 31 -6.22 -18.32 3.89
CA PHE A 31 -6.02 -16.92 4.23
C PHE A 31 -5.38 -16.17 3.06
N HIS A 32 -6.08 -15.14 2.59
CA HIS A 32 -5.68 -14.35 1.42
C HIS A 32 -5.45 -12.90 1.80
N ILE A 33 -4.39 -12.29 1.25
CA ILE A 33 -4.06 -10.88 1.42
C ILE A 33 -3.74 -10.22 0.09
N TYR A 34 -3.97 -8.92 -0.02
CA TYR A 34 -3.46 -8.10 -1.10
C TYR A 34 -2.10 -7.52 -0.69
N SER A 35 -1.03 -7.82 -1.43
CA SER A 35 0.34 -7.45 -1.04
C SER A 35 1.25 -7.19 -2.25
N PHE A 36 2.31 -6.40 -2.06
CA PHE A 36 3.38 -6.16 -3.04
C PHE A 36 4.76 -6.41 -2.41
N ASP A 37 5.79 -6.53 -3.23
CA ASP A 37 7.18 -6.72 -2.77
C ASP A 37 7.83 -5.42 -2.23
N MET A 38 9.05 -5.53 -1.70
CA MET A 38 9.81 -4.39 -1.14
C MET A 38 10.02 -3.23 -2.12
N THR A 39 9.95 -3.47 -3.44
CA THR A 39 10.07 -2.41 -4.46
C THR A 39 8.80 -1.55 -4.50
N GLY A 40 7.64 -2.17 -4.34
CA GLY A 40 6.34 -1.49 -4.21
C GLY A 40 6.30 -0.56 -3.00
N GLU A 41 6.92 -0.96 -1.90
CA GLU A 41 6.95 -0.18 -0.65
C GLU A 41 7.65 1.17 -0.79
N SER A 42 8.85 1.17 -1.38
CA SER A 42 9.63 2.41 -1.56
C SER A 42 8.92 3.44 -2.45
N ARG A 43 8.27 2.97 -3.51
CA ARG A 43 7.47 3.81 -4.42
C ARG A 43 6.23 4.34 -3.70
N TRP A 44 5.52 3.48 -2.98
CA TRP A 44 4.36 3.86 -2.18
C TRP A 44 4.71 4.98 -1.18
N ASN A 45 5.76 4.80 -0.38
CA ASN A 45 6.14 5.78 0.65
C ASN A 45 6.49 7.15 0.05
N ARG A 46 7.19 7.16 -1.09
CA ARG A 46 7.55 8.42 -1.79
C ARG A 46 6.33 9.19 -2.28
N HIS A 47 5.37 8.49 -2.90
CA HIS A 47 4.16 9.13 -3.41
C HIS A 47 3.21 9.54 -2.28
N ALA A 48 3.06 8.71 -1.25
CA ALA A 48 2.28 9.04 -0.07
C ALA A 48 2.81 10.31 0.63
N ALA A 49 4.13 10.44 0.78
CA ALA A 49 4.74 11.65 1.35
C ALA A 49 4.49 12.90 0.51
N LYS A 50 4.61 12.81 -0.83
CA LYS A 50 4.28 13.92 -1.73
C LYS A 50 2.81 14.33 -1.65
N ALA A 51 1.90 13.36 -1.68
CA ALA A 51 0.47 13.59 -1.57
C ALA A 51 0.10 14.25 -0.24
N LEU A 52 0.75 13.82 0.85
CA LEU A 52 0.57 14.39 2.18
C LEU A 52 1.12 15.82 2.27
N ALA A 53 2.30 16.09 1.69
CA ALA A 53 2.86 17.44 1.60
C ALA A 53 1.92 18.41 0.88
N LYS A 54 1.32 18.00 -0.25
CA LYS A 54 0.31 18.79 -0.97
C LYS A 54 -0.94 19.09 -0.12
N LYS A 55 -1.34 18.18 0.78
CA LYS A 55 -2.50 18.39 1.67
C LYS A 55 -2.17 19.32 2.83
N LEU A 56 -0.90 19.41 3.21
CA LEU A 56 -0.45 20.14 4.39
C LEU A 56 0.23 21.48 4.08
N THR A 57 0.12 21.99 2.85
CA THR A 57 0.76 23.24 2.40
C THR A 57 0.44 24.48 3.24
N GLY A 58 -0.65 24.44 4.04
CA GLY A 58 -1.04 25.50 4.96
C GLY A 58 -0.59 25.30 6.42
N TYR A 59 0.17 24.26 6.71
CA TYR A 59 0.63 23.91 8.05
C TYR A 59 2.16 23.96 8.11
N ASP A 60 2.69 24.34 9.26
CA ASP A 60 4.12 24.26 9.54
C ASP A 60 4.46 22.89 10.15
N TYR A 61 5.48 22.22 9.62
CA TYR A 61 5.91 20.89 10.07
C TYR A 61 7.37 20.63 9.69
N ASP A 62 8.11 19.95 10.58
CA ASP A 62 9.53 19.63 10.36
C ASP A 62 9.75 18.35 9.55
N GLY A 63 8.74 17.47 9.46
CA GLY A 63 8.85 16.22 8.69
C GLY A 63 7.66 15.27 8.80
N PHE A 64 7.76 14.14 8.09
CA PHE A 64 6.78 13.06 8.14
C PHE A 64 7.34 11.84 8.88
N VAL A 65 6.52 11.24 9.74
CA VAL A 65 6.80 9.94 10.36
C VAL A 65 5.84 8.92 9.77
N THR A 66 6.37 7.93 9.05
CA THR A 66 5.58 6.81 8.54
C THR A 66 5.72 5.61 9.45
N VAL A 67 4.60 5.10 9.97
CA VAL A 67 4.58 3.86 10.77
C VAL A 67 4.25 2.69 9.85
N GLN A 68 5.19 1.77 9.71
CA GLN A 68 4.99 0.50 9.00
C GLN A 68 4.79 -0.60 10.03
N THR A 69 3.61 -1.22 10.04
CA THR A 69 3.36 -2.39 10.88
C THR A 69 3.72 -3.64 10.10
N LYS A 70 4.82 -4.29 10.48
CA LYS A 70 5.16 -5.64 9.98
C LYS A 70 4.54 -6.66 10.92
N SER A 71 3.64 -7.50 10.39
CA SER A 71 3.21 -8.71 11.09
C SER A 71 4.05 -9.88 10.58
N SER A 72 4.91 -10.41 11.44
CA SER A 72 5.59 -11.69 11.21
C SER A 72 4.83 -12.74 12.01
N GLY A 73 4.13 -13.64 11.32
CA GLY A 73 3.53 -14.82 11.95
C GLY A 73 4.62 -15.77 12.45
N LEU A 74 4.43 -16.33 13.64
CA LEU A 74 5.22 -17.44 14.21
C LEU A 74 4.90 -18.75 13.49
#